data_AF-A0A7V9J730-F1
#
_entry.id   AF-A0A7V9J730-F1
#
_cell.length_a   1.000
_cell.length_b   1.000
_cell.length_c   1.000
_cell.angle_alpha   90.00
_cell.angle_beta   90.00
_cell.angle_gamma   90.00
#
_symmetry.space_group_name_H-M   'P 1'
#
loop_
_entity.id
_entity.type
_entity.pdbx_description
1 polymer ?
#
loop_
_entity_poly.entity_id
_entity_poly.type
_entity_poly.pdbx_seq_one_letter_code
_entity_poly.pdbx_strand_id
1 'polypeptide(L)'
;HGRVDVWALDAATAQLSGDHVRHSVKVAAPASASRAVTVGAFTTKVEWSNLVGHGHEAGFTLDEVSGFTSQGPCRNQNPKPDLVAPGAMVAASLSGQSPFHVPYLVDNLNVLKAGSSAAAPLVAGLIALLLEHDSTLGPEQVKEQLRAHCRIPGREPGQFDPAWGYGLLDAEGLCAGVVQ
;
A
#
# COMPACT_ATOMS: atom_id res chain seq x y z
N HIS A 1 7.34 -34.51 -4.40
CA HIS A 1 7.26 -33.04 -4.39
C HIS A 1 6.24 -32.58 -5.43
N GLY A 2 5.01 -32.27 -5.01
CA GLY A 2 3.98 -31.73 -5.89
C GLY A 2 3.90 -30.22 -5.73
N ARG A 3 3.94 -29.48 -6.84
CA ARG A 3 3.58 -28.06 -6.87
C ARG A 3 2.19 -27.96 -7.48
N VAL A 4 1.28 -27.29 -6.79
CA VAL A 4 -0.05 -26.97 -7.31
C VAL A 4 -0.13 -25.46 -7.43
N ASP A 5 -0.35 -24.98 -8.65
CA ASP A 5 -0.64 -23.58 -8.93
C ASP A 5 -2.15 -23.44 -9.17
N VAL A 6 -2.80 -22.49 -8.50
CA VAL A 6 -4.25 -22.26 -8.60
C VAL A 6 -4.49 -20.85 -9.12
N TRP A 7 -5.44 -20.71 -10.05
CA TRP A 7 -5.87 -19.43 -10.60
C TRP A 7 -7.40 -19.35 -10.56
N ALA A 8 -7.93 -18.24 -10.03
CA ALA A 8 -9.34 -17.90 -10.10
C ALA A 8 -9.53 -16.86 -11.21
N LEU A 9 -10.55 -17.05 -12.05
CA LEU A 9 -10.88 -16.16 -13.18
C LEU A 9 -12.05 -15.22 -12.85
N ASP A 10 -12.70 -15.39 -11.69
CA ASP A 10 -13.83 -14.61 -11.22
C ASP A 10 -13.50 -13.86 -9.91
N ALA A 11 -14.40 -12.97 -9.49
CA ALA A 11 -14.26 -12.17 -8.27
C ALA A 11 -14.51 -12.98 -6.97
N ALA A 12 -14.44 -14.31 -7.02
CA ALA A 12 -14.53 -15.12 -5.82
C ALA A 12 -13.25 -14.93 -4.99
N THR A 13 -13.42 -14.68 -3.71
CA THR A 13 -12.29 -14.66 -2.77
C THR A 13 -11.83 -16.10 -2.56
N ALA A 14 -10.63 -16.43 -3.03
CA ALA A 14 -9.97 -17.69 -2.74
C ALA A 14 -8.91 -17.47 -1.65
N GLN A 15 -9.03 -18.17 -0.53
CA GLN A 15 -8.03 -18.16 0.54
C GLN A 15 -7.33 -19.51 0.58
N LEU A 16 -6.00 -19.49 0.43
CA LEU A 16 -5.14 -20.64 0.70
C LEU A 16 -4.58 -20.49 2.11
N SER A 17 -4.71 -21.53 2.94
CA SER A 17 -4.21 -21.58 4.31
C SER A 17 -3.33 -22.81 4.56
N GLY A 18 -2.47 -22.74 5.58
CA GLY A 18 -1.56 -23.82 5.99
C GLY A 18 -0.08 -23.53 5.72
N ASP A 19 0.79 -24.31 6.35
CA ASP A 19 2.25 -24.06 6.44
C ASP A 19 3.00 -24.16 5.10
N HIS A 20 2.34 -24.70 4.07
CA HIS A 20 2.91 -24.87 2.73
C HIS A 20 2.45 -23.80 1.74
N VAL A 21 1.64 -22.84 2.19
CA VAL A 21 1.22 -21.72 1.35
C VAL A 21 2.37 -20.73 1.21
N ARG A 22 2.74 -20.44 -0.04
CA ARG A 22 3.69 -19.38 -0.36
C ARG A 22 2.94 -18.12 -0.73
N HIS A 23 3.07 -17.08 0.09
CA HIS A 23 2.50 -15.77 -0.18
C HIS A 23 3.37 -14.97 -1.16
N SER A 24 3.68 -15.50 -2.35
CA SER A 24 4.52 -14.82 -3.35
C SER A 24 3.85 -14.79 -4.71
N VAL A 25 4.26 -13.89 -5.60
CA VAL A 25 3.74 -13.83 -6.98
C VAL A 25 2.23 -13.52 -7.01
N LYS A 26 1.79 -12.64 -6.11
CA LYS A 26 0.38 -12.23 -5.95
C LYS A 26 0.08 -10.87 -6.61
N VAL A 27 1.06 -10.28 -7.30
CA VAL A 27 0.91 -8.97 -7.95
C VAL A 27 0.11 -9.12 -9.24
N ALA A 28 -1.13 -8.62 -9.23
CA ALA A 28 -2.05 -8.68 -10.36
C ALA A 28 -1.78 -7.57 -11.39
N ALA A 29 -2.39 -7.67 -12.57
CA ALA A 29 -2.50 -6.54 -13.48
C ALA A 29 -3.53 -5.52 -12.92
N PRO A 30 -3.35 -4.21 -13.11
CA PRO A 30 -2.23 -3.54 -13.83
C PRO A 30 -0.99 -3.29 -12.95
N ALA A 31 -1.01 -3.67 -11.67
CA ALA A 31 0.09 -3.45 -10.73
C ALA A 31 1.42 -4.13 -11.14
N SER A 32 1.39 -5.11 -12.04
CA SER A 32 2.59 -5.75 -12.60
C SER A 32 3.32 -4.94 -13.69
N ALA A 33 2.75 -3.82 -14.15
CA ALA A 33 3.37 -2.96 -15.16
C ALA A 33 4.71 -2.39 -14.68
N SER A 34 5.73 -2.43 -15.54
CA SER A 34 7.10 -2.00 -15.20
C SER A 34 7.19 -0.51 -14.88
N ARG A 35 6.47 0.32 -15.64
CA ARG A 35 6.51 1.79 -15.54
C ARG A 35 5.50 2.38 -14.54
N ALA A 36 4.55 1.58 -14.05
CA ALA A 36 3.63 2.03 -13.02
C ALA A 36 4.33 2.07 -11.66
N VAL A 37 3.95 3.02 -10.81
CA VAL A 37 4.27 2.96 -9.38
C VAL A 37 3.23 2.07 -8.70
N THR A 38 3.70 1.04 -8.01
CA THR A 38 2.89 0.03 -7.33
C THR A 38 3.11 0.11 -5.84
N VAL A 39 2.01 0.27 -5.11
CA VAL A 39 2.04 0.59 -3.68
C VAL A 39 1.39 -0.55 -2.89
N GLY A 40 2.13 -1.12 -1.94
CA GLY A 40 1.58 -2.01 -0.92
C GLY A 40 1.01 -1.23 0.27
N ALA A 41 0.22 -1.90 1.11
CA ALA A 41 -0.37 -1.27 2.28
C ALA A 41 0.47 -1.54 3.54
N PHE A 42 0.70 -0.48 4.31
CA PHE A 42 1.31 -0.52 5.64
C PHE A 42 0.28 -0.16 6.72
N THR A 43 0.41 -0.77 7.89
CA THR A 43 -0.52 -0.61 9.01
C THR A 43 -0.01 0.44 9.99
N THR A 44 -0.59 1.64 9.94
CA THR A 44 -0.30 2.73 10.89
C THR A 44 -1.32 2.86 12.01
N LYS A 45 -2.45 2.14 11.91
CA LYS A 45 -3.55 2.20 12.85
C LYS A 45 -4.26 0.85 12.93
N VAL A 46 -4.52 0.41 14.15
CA VAL A 46 -5.28 -0.81 14.45
C VAL A 46 -6.49 -0.52 15.34
N GLU A 47 -6.50 0.60 16.06
CA GLU A 47 -7.58 0.99 16.97
C GLU A 47 -8.19 2.34 16.58
N TRP A 48 -9.50 2.50 16.80
CA TRP A 48 -10.20 3.77 16.61
C TRP A 48 -11.50 3.84 17.42
N SER A 49 -11.99 5.06 17.64
CA SER A 49 -13.36 5.30 18.09
C SER A 49 -14.24 5.67 16.90
N ASN A 50 -15.46 5.12 16.84
CA ASN A 50 -16.42 5.51 15.83
C ASN A 50 -17.19 6.79 16.21
N LEU A 51 -18.05 7.27 15.32
CA LEU A 51 -18.89 8.46 15.49
C LEU A 51 -19.75 8.44 16.78
N VAL A 52 -20.10 7.26 17.28
CA VAL A 52 -20.89 7.10 18.52
C VAL A 52 -20.04 6.86 19.77
N GLY A 53 -18.71 6.94 19.65
CA GLY A 53 -17.77 6.82 20.76
C GLY A 53 -17.40 5.38 21.15
N HIS A 54 -17.82 4.37 20.38
CA HIS A 54 -17.41 2.99 20.62
C HIS A 54 -16.01 2.72 20.05
N GLY A 55 -15.16 2.08 20.85
CA GLY A 55 -13.85 1.61 20.43
C GLY A 55 -13.94 0.36 19.54
N HIS A 56 -13.07 0.29 18.55
CA HIS A 56 -12.91 -0.83 17.63
C HIS A 56 -11.43 -1.14 17.44
N GLU A 57 -11.14 -2.40 17.15
CA GLU A 57 -9.81 -2.91 16.87
C GLU A 57 -9.83 -3.76 15.61
N ALA A 58 -8.84 -3.58 14.73
CA ALA A 58 -8.60 -4.41 13.56
C ALA A 58 -7.48 -5.42 13.87
N GLY A 59 -7.67 -6.67 13.45
CA GLY A 59 -6.69 -7.75 13.61
C GLY A 59 -5.46 -7.66 12.69
N PHE A 60 -4.95 -6.45 12.43
CA PHE A 60 -3.70 -6.23 11.71
C PHE A 60 -2.55 -6.01 12.71
N THR A 61 -1.33 -6.28 12.29
CA THR A 61 -0.14 -5.96 13.09
C THR A 61 0.25 -4.50 12.84
N LEU A 62 0.34 -3.71 13.91
CA LEU A 62 0.80 -2.33 13.86
C LEU A 62 2.27 -2.27 13.41
N ASP A 63 2.63 -1.21 12.68
CA ASP A 63 3.97 -0.95 12.16
C ASP A 63 4.53 -2.04 11.24
N GLU A 64 3.63 -2.77 10.60
CA GLU A 64 3.94 -3.85 9.68
C GLU A 64 3.18 -3.71 8.35
N VAL A 65 3.73 -4.37 7.32
CA VAL A 65 3.05 -4.48 6.04
C VAL A 65 1.76 -5.29 6.23
N SER A 66 0.63 -4.72 5.81
CA SER A 66 -0.67 -5.33 6.06
C SER A 66 -0.79 -6.69 5.37
N GLY A 67 -1.33 -7.71 6.06
CA GLY A 67 -1.36 -9.09 5.56
C GLY A 67 -2.12 -9.31 4.25
N PHE A 68 -3.02 -8.40 3.89
CA PHE A 68 -3.74 -8.42 2.61
C PHE A 68 -2.92 -7.88 1.42
N THR A 69 -1.70 -7.36 1.64
CA THR A 69 -0.86 -6.88 0.56
C THR A 69 -0.50 -8.02 -0.41
N SER A 70 -0.50 -7.70 -1.70
CA SER A 70 0.01 -8.61 -2.73
C SER A 70 1.53 -8.55 -2.76
N GLN A 71 2.17 -9.57 -2.19
CA GLN A 71 3.62 -9.71 -2.21
C GLN A 71 4.11 -10.20 -3.57
N GLY A 72 5.23 -9.62 -4.01
CA GLY A 72 5.87 -9.98 -5.26
C GLY A 72 6.78 -11.20 -5.18
N PRO A 73 7.76 -11.29 -6.10
CA PRO A 73 7.89 -10.45 -7.30
C PRO A 73 6.70 -10.68 -8.26
N CYS A 74 6.66 -9.96 -9.37
CA CYS A 74 5.76 -10.31 -10.48
C CYS A 74 6.08 -11.71 -11.05
N ARG A 75 5.15 -12.29 -11.83
CA ARG A 75 5.36 -13.59 -12.48
C ARG A 75 6.59 -13.63 -13.39
N ASN A 76 6.96 -12.50 -13.99
CA ASN A 76 8.16 -12.31 -14.80
C ASN A 76 9.41 -11.93 -13.98
N GLN A 77 9.38 -12.09 -12.65
CA GLN A 77 10.45 -11.74 -11.72
C GLN A 77 10.73 -10.24 -11.55
N ASN A 78 9.94 -9.34 -12.15
CA ASN A 78 10.08 -7.92 -11.88
C ASN A 78 9.78 -7.60 -10.40
N PRO A 79 10.61 -6.79 -9.73
CA PRO A 79 10.40 -6.43 -8.33
C PRO A 79 9.14 -5.56 -8.18
N LYS A 80 8.20 -6.01 -7.34
CA LYS A 80 6.97 -5.32 -6.93
C LYS A 80 6.55 -5.78 -5.52
N PRO A 81 5.80 -4.97 -4.74
CA PRO A 81 5.48 -3.56 -5.02
C PRO A 81 6.75 -2.68 -5.07
N ASP A 82 6.66 -1.46 -5.58
CA ASP A 82 7.83 -0.55 -5.54
C ASP A 82 8.06 -0.05 -4.12
N LEU A 83 7.00 0.25 -3.38
CA LEU A 83 7.06 0.74 -1.99
C LEU A 83 5.78 0.40 -1.22
N VAL A 84 5.78 0.68 0.09
CA VAL A 84 4.59 0.61 0.94
C VAL A 84 4.25 1.98 1.51
N ALA A 85 2.96 2.22 1.72
CA ALA A 85 2.45 3.44 2.33
C ALA A 85 1.23 3.13 3.22
N PRO A 86 0.85 4.03 4.15
CA PRO A 86 -0.33 3.86 4.98
C PRO A 86 -1.56 3.43 4.18
N GLY A 87 -2.11 2.25 4.49
CA GLY A 87 -3.20 1.66 3.72
C GLY A 87 -4.17 0.80 4.53
N ALA A 88 -3.89 0.50 5.80
CA ALA A 88 -4.85 -0.13 6.69
C ALA A 88 -5.46 0.90 7.65
N MET A 89 -6.79 0.88 7.74
CA MET A 89 -7.59 1.76 8.62
C MET A 89 -7.25 3.25 8.45
N VAL A 90 -7.12 3.68 7.19
CA VAL A 90 -6.90 5.08 6.81
C VAL A 90 -8.25 5.80 6.73
N ALA A 91 -8.37 6.96 7.37
CA ALA A 91 -9.55 7.81 7.26
C ALA A 91 -9.57 8.51 5.90
N ALA A 92 -10.69 8.40 5.20
CA ALA A 92 -10.91 9.05 3.91
C ALA A 92 -12.31 9.66 3.85
N SER A 93 -12.51 10.58 2.92
CA SER A 93 -13.79 11.25 2.72
C SER A 93 -14.90 10.26 2.36
N LEU A 94 -16.02 10.41 3.04
CA LEU A 94 -17.24 9.63 2.83
C LEU A 94 -18.13 10.32 1.79
N SER A 95 -18.48 9.61 0.73
CA SER A 95 -19.47 10.09 -0.23
C SER A 95 -20.86 10.13 0.42
N GLY A 96 -21.62 11.21 0.21
CA GLY A 96 -23.00 11.34 0.70
C GLY A 96 -23.98 10.31 0.11
N GLN A 97 -23.57 9.55 -0.91
CA GLN A 97 -24.35 8.45 -1.50
C GLN A 97 -23.86 7.06 -1.06
N SER A 98 -22.76 6.99 -0.29
CA SER A 98 -22.22 5.72 0.17
C SER A 98 -23.05 5.17 1.33
N PRO A 99 -23.34 3.86 1.36
CA PRO A 99 -24.00 3.27 2.52
C PRO A 99 -23.12 3.40 3.76
N PHE A 100 -23.73 3.84 4.86
CA PHE A 100 -23.05 4.05 6.13
C PHE A 100 -22.82 2.72 6.85
N HIS A 101 -21.57 2.41 7.20
CA HIS A 101 -21.25 1.34 8.15
C HIS A 101 -20.66 1.95 9.42
N VAL A 102 -21.51 2.12 10.44
CA VAL A 102 -21.20 2.83 11.69
C VAL A 102 -19.88 2.43 12.33
N PRO A 103 -19.47 1.14 12.38
CA PRO A 103 -18.17 0.77 12.96
C PRO A 103 -16.97 1.47 12.31
N TYR A 104 -17.03 1.85 11.04
CA TYR A 104 -15.91 2.49 10.34
C TYR A 104 -16.06 4.01 10.17
N LEU A 105 -17.18 4.60 10.61
CA LEU A 105 -17.36 6.05 10.59
C LEU A 105 -16.64 6.66 11.78
N VAL A 106 -15.66 7.52 11.53
CA VAL A 106 -14.97 8.27 12.60
C VAL A 106 -15.66 9.59 12.90
N ASP A 107 -16.35 10.14 11.90
CA ASP A 107 -17.24 11.29 12.02
C ASP A 107 -18.31 11.26 10.90
N ASN A 108 -19.03 12.37 10.68
CA ASN A 108 -20.09 12.47 9.66
C ASN A 108 -19.57 12.58 8.22
N LEU A 109 -18.29 12.84 8.02
CA LEU A 109 -17.64 13.13 6.74
C LEU A 109 -16.54 12.12 6.38
N ASN A 110 -16.11 11.28 7.33
CA ASN A 110 -14.95 10.41 7.17
C ASN A 110 -15.25 8.96 7.54
N VAL A 111 -14.70 8.06 6.73
CA VAL A 111 -14.80 6.60 6.89
C VAL A 111 -13.42 5.97 6.85
N LEU A 112 -13.19 4.94 7.67
CA LEU A 112 -11.98 4.14 7.61
C LEU A 112 -12.04 3.14 6.46
N LYS A 113 -10.93 3.06 5.73
CA LYS A 113 -10.73 2.13 4.62
C LYS A 113 -9.47 1.32 4.86
N ALA A 114 -9.49 0.03 4.49
CA ALA A 114 -8.30 -0.79 4.38
C ALA A 114 -8.15 -1.30 2.95
N GLY A 115 -6.93 -1.26 2.43
CA GLY A 115 -6.56 -1.75 1.12
C GLY A 115 -5.35 -1.01 0.57
N SER A 116 -4.61 -1.64 -0.34
CA SER A 116 -3.61 -0.94 -1.16
C SER A 116 -4.24 0.20 -1.98
N SER A 117 -5.55 0.12 -2.27
CA SER A 117 -6.33 1.22 -2.85
C SER A 117 -6.39 2.48 -1.99
N ALA A 118 -6.16 2.39 -0.69
CA ALA A 118 -6.03 3.57 0.19
C ALA A 118 -4.60 4.10 0.24
N ALA A 119 -3.59 3.24 0.09
CA ALA A 119 -2.19 3.62 0.02
C ALA A 119 -1.80 4.29 -1.32
N ALA A 120 -2.35 3.81 -2.43
CA ALA A 120 -2.09 4.34 -3.77
C ALA A 120 -2.37 5.85 -3.93
N PRO A 121 -3.53 6.41 -3.53
CA PRO A 121 -3.80 7.84 -3.67
C PRO A 121 -2.90 8.71 -2.79
N LEU A 122 -2.45 8.22 -1.63
CA LEU A 122 -1.48 8.95 -0.79
C LEU A 122 -0.16 9.15 -1.53
N VAL A 123 0.39 8.08 -2.11
CA VAL A 123 1.61 8.16 -2.92
C VAL A 123 1.39 8.99 -4.19
N ALA A 124 0.21 8.90 -4.82
CA ALA A 124 -0.12 9.74 -5.97
C ALA A 124 -0.10 11.24 -5.62
N GLY A 125 -0.58 11.63 -4.44
CA GLY A 125 -0.48 13.00 -3.96
C GLY A 125 0.96 13.48 -3.77
N LEU A 126 1.83 12.63 -3.21
CA LEU A 126 3.26 12.94 -3.05
C LEU A 126 3.97 13.07 -4.41
N ILE A 127 3.64 12.20 -5.37
CA ILE A 127 4.13 12.32 -6.75
C ILE A 127 3.63 13.62 -7.39
N ALA A 128 2.39 14.04 -7.13
CA ALA A 128 1.87 15.30 -7.64
C ALA A 128 2.66 16.50 -7.10
N LEU A 129 3.02 16.51 -5.81
CA LEU A 129 3.89 17.54 -5.23
C LEU A 129 5.30 17.53 -5.85
N LEU A 130 5.85 16.35 -6.11
CA LEU A 130 7.13 16.22 -6.80
C LEU A 130 7.08 16.79 -8.24
N LEU A 131 5.98 16.54 -8.96
CA LEU A 131 5.76 17.03 -10.32
C LEU A 131 5.38 18.53 -10.37
N GLU A 132 4.79 19.06 -9.31
CA GLU A 132 4.55 20.50 -9.17
C GLU A 132 5.87 21.28 -9.12
N HIS A 133 6.88 20.70 -8.47
CA HIS A 133 8.24 21.26 -8.42
C HIS A 133 8.99 21.10 -9.73
N ASP A 134 8.98 19.88 -10.29
CA ASP A 134 9.63 19.59 -11.57
C ASP A 134 8.70 18.77 -12.48
N SER A 135 8.01 19.49 -13.36
CA SER A 135 7.09 18.89 -14.33
C SER A 135 7.79 18.13 -15.46
N THR A 136 9.13 18.15 -15.52
CA THR A 136 9.90 17.44 -16.55
C THR A 136 10.22 16.00 -16.16
N LEU A 137 9.97 15.61 -14.91
CA LEU A 137 10.24 14.26 -14.42
C LEU A 137 9.39 13.22 -15.15
N GLY A 138 10.08 12.29 -15.80
CA GLY A 138 9.48 11.08 -16.37
C GLY A 138 9.19 10.02 -15.31
N PRO A 139 8.38 8.99 -15.65
CA PRO A 139 8.01 7.93 -14.71
C PRO A 139 9.17 7.20 -14.03
N GLU A 140 10.29 6.97 -14.75
CA GLU A 140 11.46 6.30 -14.17
C GLU A 140 12.18 7.21 -13.16
N GLN A 141 12.32 8.50 -13.45
CA GLN A 141 12.92 9.48 -12.52
C GLN A 141 12.07 9.62 -11.26
N VAL A 142 10.74 9.64 -11.39
CA VAL A 142 9.83 9.61 -10.23
C VAL A 142 10.08 8.36 -9.39
N LYS A 143 10.18 7.18 -10.00
CA LYS A 143 10.45 5.93 -9.27
C LYS A 143 11.81 5.94 -8.58
N GLU A 144 12.84 6.49 -9.21
CA GLU A 144 14.16 6.66 -8.61
C GLU A 144 14.12 7.58 -7.39
N GLN A 145 13.44 8.72 -7.50
CA GLN A 145 13.25 9.65 -6.38
C GLN A 145 12.50 8.99 -5.22
N LEU A 146 11.39 8.30 -5.49
CA LEU A 146 10.66 7.56 -4.47
C LEU A 146 11.54 6.50 -3.80
N ARG A 147 12.27 5.70 -4.59
CA ARG A 147 13.16 4.65 -4.07
C ARG A 147 14.26 5.23 -3.18
N ALA A 148 14.86 6.36 -3.57
CA ALA A 148 15.91 7.02 -2.79
C ALA A 148 15.42 7.48 -1.40
N HIS A 149 14.13 7.76 -1.29
CA HIS A 149 13.47 8.19 -0.05
C HIS A 149 12.64 7.08 0.61
N CYS A 150 12.81 5.82 0.19
CA CYS A 150 12.18 4.69 0.86
C CYS A 150 13.15 3.99 1.81
N ARG A 151 12.63 3.49 2.93
CA ARG A 151 13.41 2.67 3.87
C ARG A 151 12.56 1.56 4.49
N ILE A 152 13.13 0.36 4.54
CA ILE A 152 12.57 -0.74 5.34
C ILE A 152 13.10 -0.56 6.77
N PRO A 153 12.23 -0.46 7.79
CA PRO A 153 12.65 -0.36 9.19
C PRO A 153 13.65 -1.46 9.57
N GLY A 154 14.74 -1.07 10.23
CA GLY A 154 15.79 -2.01 10.67
C GLY A 154 16.66 -2.59 9.56
N ARG A 155 16.60 -2.09 8.32
CA ARG A 155 17.47 -2.51 7.21
C ARG A 155 18.27 -1.35 6.62
N GLU A 156 19.35 -1.69 5.93
CA GLU A 156 20.17 -0.71 5.20
C GLU A 156 19.39 -0.07 4.04
N PRO A 157 19.70 1.19 3.68
CA PRO A 157 19.09 1.86 2.54
C PRO A 157 19.22 1.10 1.22
N GLY A 158 18.19 1.19 0.37
CA GLY A 158 18.20 0.63 -0.99
C GLY A 158 17.92 -0.86 -1.09
N GLN A 159 17.72 -1.56 0.03
CA GLN A 159 17.29 -2.96 0.05
C GLN A 159 15.86 -3.12 -0.49
N PHE A 160 15.62 -4.24 -1.17
CA PHE A 160 14.31 -4.63 -1.67
C PHE A 160 13.79 -5.84 -0.90
N ASP A 161 12.49 -5.86 -0.63
CA ASP A 161 11.77 -7.00 -0.06
C ASP A 161 10.46 -7.23 -0.81
N PRO A 162 10.09 -8.48 -1.16
CA PRO A 162 8.86 -8.76 -1.89
C PRO A 162 7.55 -8.29 -1.21
N ALA A 163 7.55 -8.08 0.11
CA ALA A 163 6.41 -7.52 0.83
C ALA A 163 6.49 -5.99 0.98
N TRP A 164 7.69 -5.46 1.26
CA TRP A 164 7.89 -4.03 1.52
C TRP A 164 8.20 -3.19 0.28
N GLY A 165 8.52 -3.81 -0.85
CA GLY A 165 9.19 -3.12 -1.94
C GLY A 165 10.53 -2.55 -1.48
N TYR A 166 10.78 -1.27 -1.74
CA TYR A 166 11.92 -0.54 -1.18
C TYR A 166 11.67 0.05 0.22
N GLY A 167 10.47 -0.17 0.79
CA GLY A 167 10.12 0.24 2.14
C GLY A 167 9.09 1.37 2.22
N LEU A 168 9.04 2.01 3.39
CA LEU A 168 8.16 3.14 3.66
C LEU A 168 8.77 4.41 3.07
N LEU A 169 7.93 5.20 2.43
CA LEU A 169 8.31 6.49 1.87
C LEU A 169 8.46 7.55 2.96
N ASP A 170 9.62 8.19 3.01
CA ASP A 170 9.88 9.41 3.76
C ASP A 170 9.37 10.62 2.97
N ALA A 171 8.14 11.03 3.28
CA ALA A 171 7.50 12.16 2.62
C ALA A 171 8.20 13.50 2.92
N GLU A 172 8.75 13.66 4.12
CA GLU A 172 9.47 14.88 4.51
C GLU A 172 10.78 14.98 3.74
N GLY A 173 11.58 13.91 3.71
CA GLY A 173 12.80 13.83 2.91
C GLY A 173 12.55 14.05 1.42
N LEU A 174 11.50 13.42 0.86
CA LEU A 174 11.12 13.58 -0.54
C LEU A 174 10.77 15.05 -0.87
N CYS A 175 10.00 15.72 0.00
CA CYS A 175 9.57 17.09 -0.21
C CYS A 175 10.60 18.15 0.23
N ALA A 176 11.59 17.82 1.07
CA ALA A 176 12.64 18.76 1.46
C ALA A 176 13.48 19.22 0.26
N GLY A 177 13.64 18.38 -0.76
CA GLY A 177 14.27 18.75 -2.04
C GLY A 177 13.37 19.58 -2.98
N VAL A 178 12.09 19.74 -2.64
CA VAL A 178 11.05 20.42 -3.43
C VAL A 178 10.74 21.83 -2.90
N VAL A 179 10.89 22.08 -1.59
CA VAL A 179 10.48 23.35 -0.94
C VAL A 179 11.64 24.36 -0.81
N GLN A 180 12.58 24.39 -1.76
CA GLN A 180 13.66 25.40 -1.80
C GLN A 180 13.39 26.52 -2.82
#